data_AF-A0A917XTU6-F1
#
_entry.id   AF-A0A917XTU6-F1
#
_cell.length_a   1.000
_cell.length_b   1.000
_cell.length_c   1.000
_cell.angle_alpha   90.00
_cell.angle_beta   90.00
_cell.angle_gamma   90.00
#
_symmetry.space_group_name_H-M   'P 1'
#
loop_
_entity.id
_entity.type
_entity.pdbx_description
1 polymer ?
#
loop_
_entity_poly.entity_id
_entity_poly.type
_entity_poly.pdbx_seq_one_letter_code
_entity_poly.pdbx_strand_id
1 'polypeptide(L)' 'MIINHNISALNAHRQLGTNQNAVQGSLEKLSSGLQINKAGDDAAGLAISEKMRGQIRGLEMASKNAQDGKLEMPH' A
#
# COMPACT_ATOMS: atom_id res chain seq x y z
N MET A 1 -40.33 -8.35 26.02
CA MET A 1 -39.77 -7.51 24.94
C MET A 1 -39.09 -6.33 25.62
N ILE A 2 -37.75 -6.28 25.60
CA ILE A 2 -36.98 -5.25 26.33
C ILE A 2 -37.02 -3.96 25.51
N ILE A 3 -37.79 -2.98 25.98
CA ILE A 3 -37.93 -1.64 25.38
C ILE A 3 -36.63 -0.79 25.52
N ASN A 4 -35.69 -1.21 26.36
CA ASN A 4 -34.49 -0.44 26.70
C ASN A 4 -33.28 -0.58 25.75
N HIS A 5 -33.20 -1.63 24.92
CA HIS A 5 -32.07 -1.81 24.01
C HIS A 5 -32.58 -2.14 22.60
N ASN A 6 -32.38 -1.20 21.68
CA ASN A 6 -32.68 -1.41 20.27
C ASN A 6 -31.52 -2.17 19.61
N ILE A 7 -31.55 -3.50 19.69
CA ILE A 7 -30.52 -4.40 19.15
C ILE A 7 -30.35 -4.17 17.63
N SER A 8 -31.43 -3.85 16.92
CA SER A 8 -31.38 -3.53 15.48
C SER A 8 -30.61 -2.24 15.23
N ALA A 9 -30.81 -1.18 16.03
CA ALA A 9 -30.03 0.05 15.94
C ALA A 9 -28.55 -0.16 16.30
N LEU A 10 -28.27 -1.01 17.30
CA LEU A 10 -26.90 -1.37 17.70
C LEU A 10 -26.17 -2.19 16.61
N ASN A 11 -26.87 -3.10 15.94
CA ASN A 11 -26.35 -3.84 14.79
C ASN A 11 -26.11 -2.90 13.60
N ALA A 12 -27.07 -2.01 13.30
CA ALA A 12 -26.92 -1.01 12.25
C ALA A 12 -25.75 -0.07 12.53
N HIS A 13 -25.55 0.37 13.78
CA HIS A 13 -24.43 1.23 14.16
C HIS A 13 -23.08 0.52 14.03
N ARG A 14 -23.00 -0.76 14.43
CA ARG A 14 -21.79 -1.58 14.20
C ARG A 14 -21.49 -1.74 12.71
N GLN A 15 -22.50 -2.08 11.91
CA GLN A 15 -22.35 -2.23 10.45
C GLN A 15 -21.95 -0.90 9.78
N LEU A 16 -22.49 0.21 10.26
CA LEU A 16 -22.16 1.55 9.80
C LEU A 16 -20.72 1.93 10.17
N GLY A 17 -20.27 1.63 11.39
CA GLY A 17 -18.86 1.80 11.79
C GLY A 17 -17.89 0.98 10.93
N THR A 18 -18.22 -0.28 10.63
CA THR A 18 -17.39 -1.09 9.73
C THR A 18 -17.37 -0.55 8.30
N ASN A 19 -18.52 -0.09 7.78
CA ASN A 19 -18.59 0.53 6.45
C ASN A 19 -17.82 1.86 6.40
N GLN A 20 -17.92 2.69 7.44
CA GLN A 20 -17.19 3.95 7.54
C GLN A 20 -15.67 3.72 7.45
N ASN A 21 -15.16 2.73 8.19
CA ASN A 21 -13.74 2.35 8.15
C ASN A 21 -13.30 1.84 6.77
N ALA A 22 -14.13 1.02 6.11
CA ALA A 22 -13.84 0.52 4.77
C ALA A 22 -13.85 1.63 3.70
N VAL A 23 -14.79 2.57 3.80
CA VAL A 23 -14.88 3.76 2.94
C VAL A 23 -13.67 4.67 3.16
N GLN A 24 -13.25 4.87 4.41
CA GLN A 24 -12.09 5.69 4.73
C GLN A 24 -10.78 5.09 4.19
N GLY A 25 -10.60 3.76 4.28
CA GLY A 25 -9.47 3.08 3.64
C GLY A 25 -9.50 3.16 2.11
N SER A 26 -10.69 3.10 1.51
CA SER A 26 -10.86 3.26 0.06
C SER A 26 -10.53 4.69 -0.41
N LEU A 27 -10.90 5.69 0.39
CA LEU A 27 -10.56 7.10 0.18
C LEU A 27 -9.07 7.37 0.29
N GLU A 28 -8.38 6.76 1.27
CA GLU A 28 -6.91 6.83 1.37
C GLU A 28 -6.24 6.26 0.11
N LYS A 29 -6.67 5.07 -0.34
CA LYS A 29 -6.15 4.42 -1.57
C LYS A 29 -6.35 5.33 -2.79
N LEU A 30 -7.56 5.88 -2.95
CA LEU A 30 -7.88 6.80 -4.05
C LEU A 30 -7.04 8.08 -4.01
N SER A 31 -6.89 8.70 -2.84
CA SER A 31 -6.16 9.97 -2.68
C SER A 31 -4.65 9.81 -2.88
N SER A 32 -4.09 8.64 -2.54
CA SER A 32 -2.66 8.37 -2.70
C SER A 32 -2.27 7.92 -4.11
N GLY A 33 -3.24 7.41 -4.89
CA GLY A 33 -2.97 6.69 -6.14
C GLY A 33 -2.24 5.35 -5.97
N LEU A 34 -1.96 4.92 -4.73
CA LEU A 34 -1.29 3.67 -4.38
C LEU A 34 -2.32 2.65 -3.89
N GLN A 35 -2.26 1.43 -4.45
CA GLN A 35 -3.22 0.36 -4.15
C GLN A 35 -3.07 -0.19 -2.72
N ILE A 36 -1.90 0.01 -2.09
CA ILE A 36 -1.54 -0.49 -0.75
C ILE A 36 -0.97 0.68 0.07
N ASN A 37 -1.76 1.21 1.01
CA ASN A 37 -1.35 2.32 1.88
C ASN A 37 -1.06 1.91 3.33
N LYS A 38 -1.55 0.75 3.77
CA LYS A 38 -1.30 0.23 5.11
C LYS A 38 -0.47 -1.04 5.03
N ALA A 39 0.65 -1.05 5.74
CA ALA A 39 1.46 -2.25 5.97
C ALA A 39 0.67 -3.39 6.64
N GLY A 40 -0.49 -3.09 7.24
CA GLY A 40 -1.42 -4.07 7.80
C GLY A 40 -2.33 -4.78 6.80
N ASP A 41 -2.57 -4.23 5.60
CA ASP A 41 -3.40 -4.87 4.56
C ASP A 41 -2.61 -5.93 3.78
N ASP A 42 -1.31 -5.72 3.55
CA ASP A 42 -0.42 -6.68 2.89
C ASP A 42 1.06 -6.36 3.19
N ALA A 43 1.54 -6.82 4.34
CA ALA A 43 2.95 -6.68 4.74
C ALA A 43 3.92 -7.37 3.75
N ALA A 44 3.47 -8.45 3.11
CA ALA A 44 4.26 -9.17 2.12
C ALA A 44 4.35 -8.39 0.80
N GLY A 45 3.24 -7.81 0.34
CA GLY A 45 3.18 -6.93 -0.84
C GLY A 45 4.03 -5.67 -0.67
N LEU A 46 4.03 -5.06 0.52
CA LEU A 46 4.91 -3.93 0.82
C LEU A 46 6.39 -4.32 0.76
N ALA A 47 6.78 -5.42 1.43
CA ALA A 47 8.17 -5.90 1.42
C ALA A 47 8.66 -6.27 0.02
N ILE A 48 7.80 -6.87 -0.82
CA ILE A 48 8.12 -7.16 -2.22
C ILE A 48 8.29 -5.86 -3.00
N SER A 49 7.41 -4.87 -2.80
CA SER A 49 7.50 -3.58 -3.49
C SER A 49 8.79 -2.83 -3.16
N GLU A 50 9.23 -2.87 -1.89
CA GLU A 50 10.49 -2.26 -1.46
C GLU A 50 11.70 -3.03 -2.01
N LYS A 51 11.66 -4.36 -2.00
CA LYS A 51 12.69 -5.20 -2.62
C LYS A 51 12.82 -4.90 -4.12
N MET A 52 11.72 -4.82 -4.85
CA MET A 52 11.72 -4.49 -6.28
C MET A 52 12.26 -3.07 -6.50
N ARG A 53 11.88 -2.09 -5.67
CA ARG A 53 12.43 -0.73 -5.74
C ARG A 53 13.94 -0.71 -5.51
N GLY A 54 14.45 -1.52 -4.58
CA GLY A 54 15.88 -1.72 -4.35
C GLY A 54 16.59 -2.35 -5.56
N GLN A 55 15.98 -3.38 -6.17
CA GLN A 55 16.52 -4.02 -7.37
C GLN A 55 16.56 -3.07 -8.57
N ILE A 56 15.51 -2.26 -8.79
CA ILE A 56 15.47 -1.26 -9.85
C ILE A 56 16.61 -0.25 -9.68
N ARG A 57 16.79 0.31 -8.48
CA ARG A 57 17.90 1.23 -8.21
C ARG A 57 19.26 0.57 -8.41
N GLY A 58 19.42 -0.69 -7.99
CA GLY A 58 20.63 -1.46 -8.21
C GLY A 58 20.92 -1.67 -9.70
N LEU A 59 19.90 -1.97 -10.49
CA LEU A 59 20.00 -2.12 -11.95
C LEU A 59 20.28 -0.80 -12.66
N GLU A 60 19.68 0.31 -12.23
CA GLU A 60 19.98 1.65 -12.76
C GLU A 60 21.44 2.02 -12.51
N MET A 61 21.94 1.77 -11.30
CA MET A 61 23.35 1.98 -10.96
C MET A 61 24.28 1.05 -11.74
N ALA A 62 23.91 -0.23 -11.91
CA ALA A 62 24.68 -1.17 -12.72
C ALA A 62 24.72 -0.75 -14.20
N SER A 63 23.59 -0.27 -14.74
CA SER A 63 23.50 0.25 -16.11
C SER A 63 24.34 1.50 -16.28
N LYS A 64 24.31 2.42 -15.30
CA LYS A 64 25.15 3.61 -15.29
C LYS A 64 26.64 3.23 -15.24
N ASN A 65 27.03 2.34 -14.33
CA ASN A 65 28.41 1.86 -14.23
C ASN A 65 28.87 1.13 -15.50
N ALA A 66 27.98 0.40 -16.18
CA ALA A 66 28.29 -0.25 -17.45
C ALA A 66 28.46 0.76 -18.60
N GLN A 67 27.74 1.88 -18.57
CA GLN A 67 27.93 3.01 -19.50
C GLN A 67 29.23 3.77 -19.20
N ASP A 68 29.49 4.08 -17.93
CA ASP A 68 30.70 4.76 -17.49
C ASP A 68 31.96 3.90 -17.77
N GLY A 69 31.90 2.59 -17.51
CA GLY A 69 32.98 1.65 -17.86
C GLY A 69 33.18 1.47 -19.37
N LYS A 70 32.14 1.68 -20.18
CA LYS A 70 32.27 1.78 -21.64
C LYS A 70 32.96 3.07 -22.08
N LEU A 71 32.78 4.16 -21.33
CA LEU A 71 33.43 5.45 -21.57
C LEU A 71 34.90 5.44 -21.14
N GLU A 72 35.24 4.66 -20.10
CA GLU A 72 36.61 4.50 -19.56
C GLU A 72 37.44 3.38 -20.23
N MET A 73 36.95 2.70 -21.27
CA MET A 73 37.77 1.82 -22.11
C MET A 73 38.31 2.58 -23.34
N PRO A 74 39.49 3.22 -23.26
CA PRO A 74 40.18 3.69 -24.45
C PRO A 74 40.76 2.49 -25.21
N HIS A 75 40.57 2.52 -26.53
CA HIS A 75 41.38 1.76 -27.48
C HIS A 75 42.87 2.13 -27.38
#